data_AF-A0A1Z8XAB1-F1
#
_entry.id   AF-A0A1Z8XAB1-F1
#
_cell.length_a   1.000
_cell.length_b   1.000
_cell.length_c   1.000
_cell.angle_alpha   90.00
_cell.angle_beta   90.00
_cell.angle_gamma   90.00
#
_symmetry.space_group_name_H-M   'P 1'
#
loop_
_entity.id
_entity.type
_entity.pdbx_description
1 polymer ?
#
loop_
_entity_poly.entity_id
_entity_poly.type
_entity_poly.pdbx_seq_one_letter_code
_entity_poly.pdbx_strand_id
1 'polypeptide(L)'
;MKCLLLFFKVFYILFFTTSIAHGATYFGPIKLRNLNPMISIFGVPTWPDYHLEEGSIGFVTERASHFQLADVTNESIRQDGETHRNILIIKKKIANNAYLDLQIPQIVHTGGSLDDFIDGWHKAFSMPDGNRSQYPEDLMNISYAIDGSRIFHLTNTVKGLGDIQLNYRKEFIHDQSILSIGVKMPTGDYQNLFGSGYTDFSISYFKRIKNDLLSSNYRFFWGLGLLKTGQSKMFGNKINYIGLGIFGLNYRVFENLVLKAQMDIHSPFYNSVLNEFKTSIQGNLGLLYRFSDNKDIALSIGEDLIVRTAPDVTLNVDFQWNY
;
A
#
# COMPACT_ATOMS: atom_id res chain seq x y z
N MET A 1 13.58 8.89 2.48
CA MET A 1 13.75 9.98 1.48
C MET A 1 14.93 9.76 0.51
N LYS A 2 16.05 9.15 0.93
CA LYS A 2 17.20 8.91 0.03
C LYS A 2 16.92 7.78 -0.99
N CYS A 3 16.18 6.73 -0.62
CA CYS A 3 15.77 5.67 -1.57
C CYS A 3 14.89 6.20 -2.71
N LEU A 4 13.94 7.10 -2.40
CA LEU A 4 13.08 7.74 -3.40
C LEU A 4 13.87 8.52 -4.47
N LEU A 5 14.84 9.34 -4.06
CA LEU A 5 15.65 10.14 -4.98
C LEU A 5 16.56 9.29 -5.89
N LEU A 6 16.84 8.04 -5.51
CA LEU A 6 17.78 7.14 -6.19
C LEU A 6 17.10 6.16 -7.17
N PHE A 7 15.82 5.81 -6.97
CA PHE A 7 15.00 5.03 -7.92
C PHE A 7 15.03 5.60 -9.34
N PHE A 8 15.09 6.93 -9.47
CA PHE A 8 15.18 7.64 -10.75
C PHE A 8 16.50 7.44 -11.50
N LYS A 9 17.62 7.13 -10.82
CA LYS A 9 18.94 6.99 -11.48
C LYS A 9 19.16 5.61 -12.12
N VAL A 10 18.62 4.55 -11.52
CA VAL A 10 18.83 3.17 -12.01
C VAL A 10 17.96 2.85 -13.23
N PHE A 11 16.79 3.48 -13.37
CA PHE A 11 15.82 3.12 -14.40
C PHE A 11 16.01 3.81 -15.76
N TYR A 12 16.93 4.78 -15.87
CA TYR A 12 17.24 5.46 -17.13
C TYR A 12 17.82 4.51 -18.22
N ILE A 13 18.22 3.29 -17.83
CA ILE A 13 19.00 2.37 -18.68
C ILE A 13 18.13 1.29 -19.39
N LEU A 14 16.86 1.07 -19.00
CA LEU A 14 16.21 -0.23 -19.23
C LEU A 14 15.12 -0.35 -20.31
N PHE A 15 14.72 0.69 -21.05
CA PHE A 15 13.67 0.51 -22.08
C PHE A 15 13.89 1.29 -23.38
N PHE A 16 14.42 0.59 -24.38
CA PHE A 16 14.35 0.95 -25.80
C PHE A 16 13.60 -0.15 -26.57
N THR A 17 12.27 -0.13 -26.54
CA THR A 17 11.42 -0.68 -27.62
C THR A 17 10.08 0.05 -27.61
N THR A 18 9.74 0.77 -28.68
CA THR A 18 8.50 1.56 -28.79
C THR A 18 7.47 0.82 -29.64
N SER A 19 6.30 0.55 -29.06
CA SER A 19 5.05 0.43 -29.80
C SER A 19 4.15 1.61 -29.36
N ILE A 20 3.54 2.28 -30.34
CA ILE A 20 2.75 3.50 -30.14
C ILE A 20 1.32 3.07 -29.78
N ALA A 21 0.91 3.30 -28.53
CA ALA A 21 -0.46 3.11 -28.07
C ALA A 21 -1.11 4.48 -27.85
N HIS A 22 -2.30 4.71 -28.43
CA HIS A 22 -2.95 6.02 -28.43
C HIS A 22 -3.68 6.32 -27.12
N GLY A 23 -3.67 7.61 -26.75
CA GLY A 23 -3.98 8.13 -25.42
C GLY A 23 -5.42 7.94 -24.91
N ALA A 24 -5.53 7.20 -23.80
CA ALA A 24 -6.44 7.54 -22.71
C ALA A 24 -5.63 8.19 -21.57
N THR A 25 -6.21 9.12 -20.82
CA THR A 25 -5.48 9.87 -19.79
C THR A 25 -5.20 9.01 -18.54
N TYR A 26 -4.19 8.14 -18.64
CA TYR A 26 -3.79 7.21 -17.60
C TYR A 26 -3.12 7.92 -16.44
N PHE A 27 -3.92 8.18 -15.42
CA PHE A 27 -3.50 8.90 -14.23
C PHE A 27 -4.27 8.35 -13.05
N GLY A 28 -3.61 8.22 -11.92
CA GLY A 28 -4.21 7.81 -10.68
C GLY A 28 -3.19 7.16 -9.77
N PRO A 29 -3.65 6.75 -8.59
CA PRO A 29 -2.81 6.42 -7.47
C PRO A 29 -1.94 5.17 -7.76
N ILE A 30 -0.87 5.04 -7.00
CA ILE A 30 -0.15 3.80 -6.80
C ILE A 30 -1.00 2.94 -5.86
N LYS A 31 -1.25 1.68 -6.21
CA LYS A 31 -1.95 0.72 -5.36
C LYS A 31 -0.99 0.11 -4.34
N LEU A 32 -0.58 0.92 -3.38
CA LEU A 32 0.25 0.52 -2.25
C LEU A 32 -0.47 0.91 -0.97
N ARG A 33 -0.26 0.13 0.10
CA ARG A 33 -0.72 0.45 1.45
C ARG A 33 0.38 0.20 2.46
N ASN A 34 0.21 0.74 3.66
CA ASN A 34 1.08 0.42 4.79
C ASN A 34 1.00 -1.09 5.09
N LEU A 35 2.08 -1.81 4.79
CA LEU A 35 2.19 -3.26 5.02
C LEU A 35 2.75 -3.62 6.40
N ASN A 36 2.84 -2.66 7.34
CA ASN A 36 3.12 -3.00 8.73
C ASN A 36 2.12 -4.09 9.17
N PRO A 37 2.57 -5.27 9.65
CA PRO A 37 1.70 -6.41 9.95
C PRO A 37 0.57 -6.10 10.94
N MET A 38 0.76 -5.13 11.81
CA MET A 38 -0.23 -4.69 12.80
C MET A 38 -1.23 -3.69 12.19
N ILE A 39 -0.93 -3.09 11.04
CA ILE A 39 -1.79 -2.13 10.35
C ILE A 39 -2.51 -2.80 9.16
N SER A 40 -1.83 -3.67 8.43
CA SER A 40 -2.33 -4.29 7.19
C SER A 40 -3.53 -5.23 7.39
N ILE A 41 -3.81 -5.63 8.63
CA ILE A 41 -4.99 -6.42 9.03
C ILE A 41 -6.30 -5.63 8.95
N PHE A 42 -6.24 -4.29 8.86
CA PHE A 42 -7.40 -3.43 8.76
C PHE A 42 -7.78 -3.10 7.31
N GLY A 43 -9.06 -2.81 7.11
CA GLY A 43 -9.68 -2.59 5.80
C GLY A 43 -9.39 -1.24 5.17
N VAL A 44 -8.12 -0.80 5.14
CA VAL A 44 -7.75 0.42 4.43
C VAL A 44 -8.14 0.28 2.95
N PRO A 45 -9.03 1.14 2.43
CA PRO A 45 -9.51 1.05 1.06
C PRO A 45 -8.39 1.38 0.07
N THR A 46 -8.36 0.67 -1.06
CA THR A 46 -7.50 1.05 -2.18
C THR A 46 -8.06 2.30 -2.86
N TRP A 47 -7.22 3.30 -3.05
CA TRP A 47 -7.58 4.52 -3.77
C TRP A 47 -7.96 4.21 -5.23
N PRO A 48 -9.04 4.81 -5.77
CA PRO A 48 -9.53 4.48 -7.10
C PRO A 48 -8.65 5.09 -8.20
N ASP A 49 -8.55 4.39 -9.32
CA ASP A 49 -8.26 4.98 -10.63
C ASP A 49 -9.58 5.45 -11.28
N TYR A 50 -9.52 6.37 -12.25
CA TYR A 50 -10.67 6.71 -13.09
C TYR A 50 -10.81 5.68 -14.21
N HIS A 51 -12.01 5.15 -14.40
CA HIS A 51 -12.25 4.11 -15.40
C HIS A 51 -13.24 4.55 -16.47
N LEU A 52 -12.85 4.32 -17.72
CA LEU A 52 -13.73 4.48 -18.88
C LEU A 52 -14.22 3.14 -19.43
N GLU A 53 -13.69 2.02 -18.91
CA GLU A 53 -13.90 0.66 -19.41
C GLU A 53 -15.01 -0.08 -18.65
N GLU A 54 -15.49 -1.20 -19.19
CA GLU A 54 -16.56 -2.00 -18.59
C GLU A 54 -16.08 -2.83 -17.38
N GLY A 55 -14.82 -3.25 -17.38
CA GLY A 55 -14.23 -3.93 -16.23
C GLY A 55 -12.71 -4.02 -16.29
N SER A 56 -12.13 -4.56 -15.20
CA SER A 56 -10.72 -4.90 -15.18
C SER A 56 -10.40 -6.06 -14.24
N ILE A 57 -9.34 -6.77 -14.57
CA ILE A 57 -8.70 -7.75 -13.69
C ILE A 57 -7.29 -7.23 -13.41
N GLY A 58 -6.99 -7.07 -12.13
CA GLY A 58 -5.67 -6.64 -11.65
C GLY A 58 -5.02 -7.73 -10.82
N PHE A 59 -3.70 -7.84 -10.92
CA PHE A 59 -2.88 -8.64 -10.02
C PHE A 59 -1.81 -7.74 -9.42
N VAL A 60 -1.84 -7.61 -8.09
CA VAL A 60 -0.89 -6.76 -7.36
C VAL A 60 -0.04 -7.65 -6.46
N THR A 61 1.27 -7.54 -6.56
CA THR A 61 2.22 -8.16 -5.63
C THR A 61 2.99 -7.09 -4.89
N GLU A 62 2.94 -7.15 -3.58
CA GLU A 62 3.65 -6.27 -2.66
C GLU A 62 4.60 -7.10 -1.79
N ARG A 63 5.81 -6.59 -1.54
CA ARG A 63 6.74 -7.15 -0.55
C ARG A 63 7.27 -6.03 0.32
N ALA A 64 7.14 -6.19 1.62
CA ALA A 64 7.64 -5.26 2.61
C ALA A 64 8.64 -5.96 3.54
N SER A 65 9.74 -5.28 3.82
CA SER A 65 10.69 -5.67 4.86
C SER A 65 10.40 -4.88 6.13
N HIS A 66 10.56 -5.53 7.28
CA HIS A 66 10.33 -4.94 8.59
C HIS A 66 11.54 -5.17 9.48
N PHE A 67 12.11 -4.09 9.99
CA PHE A 67 13.05 -4.16 11.11
C PHE A 67 12.75 -3.05 12.13
N GLN A 68 11.85 -3.36 13.07
CA GLN A 68 11.40 -2.43 14.10
C GLN A 68 11.49 -3.06 15.49
N LEU A 69 12.13 -2.33 16.40
CA LEU A 69 12.31 -2.72 17.79
C LEU A 69 12.01 -1.50 18.66
N ALA A 70 10.99 -1.63 19.51
CA ALA A 70 10.73 -0.65 20.55
C ALA A 70 10.23 -1.34 21.82
N ASP A 71 10.73 -0.86 22.95
CA ASP A 71 10.34 -1.26 24.29
C ASP A 71 10.32 0.02 25.12
N VAL A 72 9.11 0.51 25.41
CA VAL A 72 8.89 1.80 26.07
C VAL A 72 7.84 1.63 27.15
N THR A 73 8.20 2.02 28.38
CA THR A 73 7.36 1.95 29.59
C THR A 73 6.78 0.56 29.85
N ASN A 74 5.65 0.27 29.24
CA ASN A 74 4.82 -0.92 29.44
C ASN A 74 4.38 -1.53 28.10
N GLU A 75 4.91 -1.05 26.99
CA GLU A 75 4.51 -1.48 25.66
C GLU A 75 5.76 -1.83 24.85
N SER A 76 5.77 -3.01 24.23
CA SER A 76 6.87 -3.43 23.37
C SER A 76 6.37 -4.02 22.06
N ILE A 77 7.09 -3.72 21.00
CA ILE A 77 6.88 -4.26 19.66
C ILE A 77 8.21 -4.72 19.09
N ARG A 78 8.16 -5.88 18.44
CA ARG A 78 9.23 -6.37 17.58
C ARG A 78 8.62 -6.80 16.25
N GLN A 79 9.17 -6.28 15.17
CA GLN A 79 8.86 -6.70 13.81
C GLN A 79 10.18 -6.94 13.10
N ASP A 80 10.45 -8.20 12.80
CA ASP A 80 11.67 -8.68 12.18
C ASP A 80 11.24 -9.74 11.15
N GLY A 81 11.45 -9.46 9.87
CA GLY A 81 11.02 -10.32 8.77
C GLY A 81 10.29 -9.56 7.67
N GLU A 82 9.49 -10.29 6.88
CA GLU A 82 8.84 -9.79 5.67
C GLU A 82 7.36 -10.09 5.62
N THR A 83 6.61 -9.17 4.99
CA THR A 83 5.22 -9.39 4.60
C THR A 83 5.10 -9.33 3.09
N HIS A 84 4.63 -10.42 2.49
CA HIS A 84 4.26 -10.46 1.08
C HIS A 84 2.74 -10.44 0.97
N ARG A 85 2.21 -9.62 0.07
CA ARG A 85 0.79 -9.52 -0.19
C ARG A 85 0.53 -9.61 -1.68
N ASN A 86 -0.20 -10.65 -2.09
CA ASN A 86 -0.61 -10.87 -3.48
C ASN A 86 -2.11 -10.70 -3.57
N ILE A 87 -2.61 -9.86 -4.47
CA ILE A 87 -4.02 -9.50 -4.53
C ILE A 87 -4.54 -9.77 -5.92
N LEU A 88 -5.62 -10.54 -6.01
CA LEU A 88 -6.49 -10.53 -7.18
C LEU A 88 -7.53 -9.42 -7.00
N ILE A 89 -7.60 -8.51 -7.96
CA ILE A 89 -8.57 -7.42 -8.00
C ILE A 89 -9.48 -7.64 -9.20
N ILE A 90 -10.78 -7.74 -8.96
CA ILE A 90 -11.79 -7.87 -10.02
C ILE A 90 -12.71 -6.67 -9.94
N LYS A 91 -12.77 -5.90 -11.02
CA LYS A 91 -13.60 -4.70 -11.13
C LYS A 91 -14.61 -4.85 -12.24
N LYS A 92 -15.83 -4.42 -11.99
CA LYS A 92 -16.92 -4.46 -12.98
C LYS A 92 -17.84 -3.26 -12.84
N LYS A 93 -18.17 -2.65 -13.97
CA LYS A 93 -19.21 -1.63 -14.09
C LYS A 93 -20.58 -2.28 -13.91
N ILE A 94 -21.38 -1.71 -13.03
CA ILE A 94 -22.72 -2.23 -12.68
C ILE A 94 -23.85 -1.28 -13.05
N ALA A 95 -23.54 0.00 -13.24
CA ALA A 95 -24.47 1.01 -13.73
C ALA A 95 -23.67 2.19 -14.33
N ASN A 96 -24.37 3.23 -14.79
CA ASN A 96 -23.72 4.42 -15.33
C ASN A 96 -22.78 5.04 -14.28
N ASN A 97 -21.48 5.06 -14.59
CA ASN A 97 -20.40 5.56 -13.74
C ASN A 97 -20.36 4.92 -12.35
N ALA A 98 -20.76 3.65 -12.23
CA ALA A 98 -20.77 2.93 -10.97
C ALA A 98 -20.13 1.55 -11.12
N TYR A 99 -19.24 1.21 -10.19
CA TYR A 99 -18.40 0.02 -10.26
C TYR A 99 -18.40 -0.74 -8.94
N LEU A 100 -18.27 -2.07 -9.03
CA LEU A 100 -17.88 -2.95 -7.93
C LEU A 100 -16.44 -3.40 -8.10
N ASP A 101 -15.71 -3.48 -6.99
CA ASP A 101 -14.29 -3.85 -6.91
C ASP A 101 -14.12 -4.86 -5.76
N LEU A 102 -13.81 -6.11 -6.14
CA LEU A 102 -13.56 -7.23 -5.23
C LEU A 102 -12.05 -7.47 -5.14
N GLN A 103 -11.51 -7.53 -3.92
CA GLN A 103 -10.11 -7.79 -3.66
C GLN A 103 -9.95 -9.04 -2.80
N ILE A 104 -9.15 -9.98 -3.29
CA ILE A 104 -8.87 -11.25 -2.63
C ILE A 104 -7.36 -11.31 -2.38
N PRO A 105 -6.90 -10.99 -1.15
CA PRO A 105 -5.49 -11.03 -0.81
C PRO A 105 -5.05 -12.43 -0.35
N GLN A 106 -3.85 -12.82 -0.74
CA GLN A 106 -3.04 -13.85 -0.09
C GLN A 106 -1.87 -13.16 0.62
N ILE A 107 -1.69 -13.46 1.90
CA ILE A 107 -0.66 -12.88 2.74
C ILE A 107 0.34 -13.98 3.12
N VAL A 108 1.62 -13.61 3.13
CA VAL A 108 2.71 -14.44 3.64
C VAL A 108 3.50 -13.59 4.63
N HIS A 109 3.71 -14.11 5.82
CA HIS A 109 4.72 -13.57 6.73
C HIS A 109 5.87 -14.56 6.79
N THR A 110 7.09 -14.10 6.55
CA THR A 110 8.28 -14.94 6.39
C THR A 110 9.52 -14.23 6.94
N GLY A 111 10.62 -14.95 7.10
CA GLY A 111 11.93 -14.34 7.35
C GLY A 111 12.45 -13.54 6.15
N GLY A 112 13.64 -12.98 6.30
CA GLY A 112 14.28 -11.96 5.47
C GLY A 112 14.86 -12.37 4.09
N SER A 113 14.03 -12.85 3.15
CA SER A 113 14.50 -13.15 1.79
C SER A 113 15.06 -11.96 0.96
N LEU A 114 14.90 -10.73 1.45
CA LEU A 114 15.33 -9.45 0.88
C LEU A 114 16.50 -8.84 1.67
N ASP A 115 17.00 -9.51 2.72
CA ASP A 115 18.03 -8.98 3.62
C ASP A 115 19.29 -8.64 2.83
N ASP A 116 19.78 -9.58 2.02
CA ASP A 116 20.92 -9.39 1.11
C ASP A 116 20.72 -8.24 0.12
N PHE A 117 19.50 -8.09 -0.43
CA PHE A 117 19.20 -7.02 -1.37
C PHE A 117 19.22 -5.65 -0.68
N ILE A 118 18.62 -5.55 0.51
CA ILE A 118 18.56 -4.33 1.31
C ILE A 118 19.96 -3.96 1.80
N ASP A 119 20.75 -4.93 2.26
CA ASP A 119 22.13 -4.73 2.70
C ASP A 119 23.03 -4.29 1.55
N GLY A 120 22.91 -4.95 0.39
CA GLY A 120 23.59 -4.57 -0.84
C GLY A 120 23.23 -3.14 -1.26
N TRP A 121 21.95 -2.78 -1.17
CA TRP A 121 21.47 -1.42 -1.43
C TRP A 121 22.06 -0.41 -0.43
N HIS A 122 22.01 -0.69 0.86
CA HIS A 122 22.55 0.17 1.91
C HIS A 122 24.06 0.40 1.74
N LYS A 123 24.81 -0.66 1.43
CA LYS A 123 26.24 -0.60 1.13
C LYS A 123 26.52 0.21 -0.13
N ALA A 124 25.81 -0.07 -1.23
CA ALA A 124 25.99 0.63 -2.51
C ALA A 124 25.75 2.15 -2.40
N PHE A 125 24.88 2.58 -1.49
CA PHE A 125 24.48 3.98 -1.34
C PHE A 125 24.88 4.63 -0.01
N SER A 126 25.72 3.97 0.80
CA SER A 126 26.21 4.46 2.10
C SER A 126 25.09 4.93 3.03
N MET A 127 24.01 4.15 3.11
CA MET A 127 22.88 4.42 3.99
C MET A 127 23.08 3.78 5.37
N PRO A 128 22.61 4.40 6.46
CA PRO A 128 22.62 3.77 7.77
C PRO A 128 21.72 2.52 7.79
N ASP A 129 22.15 1.47 8.48
CA ASP A 129 21.47 0.17 8.56
C ASP A 129 20.44 0.07 9.69
N GLY A 130 20.27 1.11 10.49
CA GLY A 130 19.33 1.11 11.62
C GLY A 130 19.70 0.12 12.73
N ASN A 131 20.98 -0.29 12.84
CA ASN A 131 21.49 -1.36 13.70
C ASN A 131 21.06 -2.78 13.29
N ARG A 132 20.54 -2.98 12.07
CA ARG A 132 20.14 -4.30 11.56
C ARG A 132 21.29 -5.31 11.60
N SER A 133 22.52 -4.87 11.30
CA SER A 133 23.72 -5.71 11.33
C SER A 133 24.06 -6.31 12.71
N GLN A 134 23.42 -5.85 13.78
CA GLN A 134 23.61 -6.38 15.14
C GLN A 134 22.68 -7.57 15.45
N TYR A 135 21.77 -7.92 14.55
CA TYR A 135 20.78 -8.99 14.72
C TYR A 135 21.00 -10.09 13.67
N PRO A 136 20.63 -11.35 13.96
CA PRO A 136 20.71 -12.41 12.96
C PRO A 136 19.83 -12.10 11.74
N GLU A 137 20.35 -12.39 10.56
CA GLU A 137 19.61 -12.29 9.28
C GLU A 137 18.52 -13.37 9.21
N ASP A 138 17.56 -13.17 8.29
CA ASP A 138 16.50 -14.15 7.98
C ASP A 138 15.55 -14.51 9.14
N LEU A 139 15.55 -13.72 10.22
CA LEU A 139 14.66 -13.95 11.35
C LEU A 139 13.21 -13.61 11.01
N MET A 140 12.31 -14.44 11.55
CA MET A 140 10.88 -14.15 11.60
C MET A 140 10.48 -13.95 13.05
N ASN A 141 10.14 -12.72 13.43
CA ASN A 141 9.60 -12.40 14.74
C ASN A 141 8.71 -11.16 14.66
N ILE A 142 7.41 -11.39 14.69
CA ILE A 142 6.42 -10.34 14.92
C ILE A 142 5.85 -10.57 16.32
N SER A 143 6.04 -9.62 17.22
CA SER A 143 5.51 -9.71 18.57
C SER A 143 5.08 -8.36 19.10
N TYR A 144 4.07 -8.39 19.94
CA TYR A 144 3.51 -7.22 20.58
C TYR A 144 3.07 -7.56 22.00
N ALA A 145 3.46 -6.74 22.97
CA ALA A 145 3.11 -6.91 24.37
C ALA A 145 2.72 -5.58 25.03
N ILE A 146 1.77 -5.65 25.96
CA ILE A 146 1.31 -4.53 26.79
C ILE A 146 1.29 -5.00 28.24
N ASP A 147 1.81 -4.21 29.17
CA ASP A 147 1.91 -4.49 30.61
C ASP A 147 2.54 -5.87 30.90
N GLY A 148 3.57 -6.23 30.12
CA GLY A 148 4.25 -7.53 30.20
C GLY A 148 3.42 -8.72 29.68
N SER A 149 2.16 -8.51 29.30
CA SER A 149 1.31 -9.52 28.70
C SER A 149 1.52 -9.56 27.19
N ARG A 150 1.92 -10.72 26.68
CA ARG A 150 2.11 -10.94 25.24
C ARG A 150 0.75 -11.00 24.54
N ILE A 151 0.41 -9.92 23.85
CA ILE A 151 -0.82 -9.77 23.09
C ILE A 151 -0.76 -10.59 21.80
N PHE A 152 0.40 -10.59 21.14
CA PHE A 152 0.62 -11.31 19.89
C PHE A 152 2.05 -11.80 19.76
N HIS A 153 2.22 -12.93 19.07
CA HIS A 153 3.52 -13.48 18.73
C HIS A 153 3.46 -14.43 17.54
N LEU A 154 4.38 -14.25 16.59
CA LEU A 154 4.54 -15.07 15.41
C LEU A 154 6.02 -15.18 15.06
N THR A 155 6.54 -16.41 15.06
CA THR A 155 7.96 -16.71 14.82
C THR A 155 8.22 -17.66 13.66
N ASN A 156 7.16 -18.21 13.08
CA ASN A 156 7.26 -19.13 11.96
C ASN A 156 6.72 -18.48 10.69
N THR A 157 7.20 -18.95 9.54
CA THR A 157 6.62 -18.57 8.26
C THR A 157 5.18 -19.08 8.17
N VAL A 158 4.25 -18.19 7.85
CA VAL A 158 2.83 -18.52 7.68
C VAL A 158 2.31 -17.93 6.37
N LYS A 159 1.38 -18.63 5.74
CA LYS A 159 0.75 -18.22 4.48
C LYS A 159 -0.73 -18.54 4.51
N GLY A 160 -1.56 -17.60 4.05
CA GLY A 160 -3.01 -17.80 3.99
C GLY A 160 -3.72 -16.73 3.16
N LEU A 161 -5.02 -16.92 2.99
CA LEU A 161 -5.88 -15.85 2.46
C LEU A 161 -6.09 -14.81 3.56
N GLY A 162 -6.02 -13.55 3.17
CA GLY A 162 -6.39 -12.44 4.01
C GLY A 162 -7.85 -12.03 3.85
N ASP A 163 -8.21 -10.97 4.56
CA ASP A 163 -9.56 -10.45 4.52
C ASP A 163 -9.95 -9.91 3.14
N ILE A 164 -11.01 -10.49 2.57
CA ILE A 164 -11.62 -10.06 1.31
C ILE A 164 -12.28 -8.69 1.49
N GLN A 165 -12.07 -7.80 0.52
CA GLN A 165 -12.69 -6.47 0.49
C GLN A 165 -13.60 -6.31 -0.72
N LEU A 166 -14.77 -5.71 -0.51
CA LEU A 166 -15.68 -5.31 -1.57
C LEU A 166 -15.90 -3.80 -1.50
N ASN A 167 -15.72 -3.13 -2.63
CA ASN A 167 -15.88 -1.68 -2.75
C ASN A 167 -16.91 -1.35 -3.83
N TYR A 168 -17.85 -0.48 -3.49
CA TYR A 168 -18.69 0.23 -4.45
C TYR A 168 -18.06 1.58 -4.74
N ARG A 169 -17.98 1.96 -6.01
CA ARG A 169 -17.39 3.23 -6.46
C ARG A 169 -18.36 3.94 -7.39
N LYS A 170 -18.63 5.21 -7.11
CA LYS A 170 -19.41 6.10 -7.97
C LYS A 170 -18.51 7.21 -8.51
N GLU A 171 -18.38 7.28 -9.82
CA GLU A 171 -17.60 8.31 -10.50
C GLU A 171 -18.48 9.49 -10.91
N PHE A 172 -18.00 10.69 -10.66
CA PHE A 172 -18.56 11.95 -11.10
C PHE A 172 -17.63 12.54 -12.17
N ILE A 173 -17.88 12.16 -13.42
CA ILE A 173 -16.99 12.42 -14.57
C ILE A 173 -16.67 13.92 -14.72
N HIS A 174 -17.69 14.78 -14.69
CA HIS A 174 -17.52 16.22 -14.86
C HIS A 174 -16.63 16.84 -13.79
N ASP A 175 -16.77 16.37 -12.54
CA ASP A 175 -16.01 16.87 -11.40
C ASP A 175 -14.64 16.18 -11.24
N GLN A 176 -14.36 15.19 -12.08
CA GLN A 176 -13.23 14.27 -11.93
C GLN A 176 -13.06 13.87 -10.48
N SER A 177 -14.12 13.27 -9.92
CA SER A 177 -14.13 12.78 -8.55
C SER A 177 -14.79 11.41 -8.42
N ILE A 178 -14.45 10.68 -7.35
CA ILE A 178 -14.94 9.34 -7.08
C ILE A 178 -15.30 9.23 -5.60
N LEU A 179 -16.53 8.79 -5.32
CA LEU A 179 -16.95 8.38 -3.99
C LEU A 179 -16.85 6.85 -3.90
N SER A 180 -16.18 6.35 -2.88
CA SER A 180 -16.06 4.91 -2.62
C SER A 180 -16.67 4.56 -1.25
N ILE A 181 -17.39 3.45 -1.21
CA ILE A 181 -17.85 2.80 0.03
C ILE A 181 -17.31 1.37 0.01
N GLY A 182 -16.66 0.96 1.08
CA GLY A 182 -15.97 -0.32 1.18
C GLY A 182 -16.40 -1.10 2.42
N VAL A 183 -16.38 -2.42 2.28
CA VAL A 183 -16.51 -3.36 3.39
C VAL A 183 -15.37 -4.37 3.32
N LYS A 184 -14.71 -4.58 4.45
CA LYS A 184 -13.75 -5.68 4.63
C LYS A 184 -14.44 -6.80 5.40
N MET A 185 -14.40 -8.03 4.89
CA MET A 185 -15.00 -9.20 5.52
C MET A 185 -13.94 -10.02 6.29
N PRO A 186 -14.25 -10.50 7.52
CA PRO A 186 -13.31 -11.22 8.38
C PRO A 186 -13.13 -12.67 7.91
N THR A 187 -12.40 -12.84 6.82
CA THR A 187 -12.20 -14.11 6.11
C THR A 187 -10.79 -14.66 6.29
N GLY A 188 -9.84 -13.80 6.65
CA GLY A 188 -8.49 -14.19 7.01
C GLY A 188 -8.38 -14.62 8.48
N ASP A 189 -7.42 -15.50 8.74
CA ASP A 189 -7.09 -15.95 10.09
C ASP A 189 -6.38 -14.84 10.87
N TYR A 190 -7.05 -14.32 11.90
CA TYR A 190 -6.52 -13.26 12.75
C TYR A 190 -5.37 -13.72 13.65
N GLN A 191 -5.26 -15.02 13.96
CA GLN A 191 -4.15 -15.55 14.75
C GLN A 191 -2.81 -15.50 14.01
N ASN A 192 -2.86 -15.36 12.69
CA ASN A 192 -1.71 -15.28 11.80
C ASN A 192 -1.57 -13.90 11.14
N LEU A 193 -2.29 -12.88 11.61
CA LEU A 193 -2.34 -11.53 11.02
C LEU A 193 -2.78 -11.48 9.55
N PHE A 194 -3.62 -12.42 9.11
CA PHE A 194 -4.24 -12.35 7.79
C PHE A 194 -5.50 -11.46 7.76
N GLY A 195 -5.96 -11.04 8.92
CA GLY A 195 -7.11 -10.17 9.09
C GLY A 195 -7.24 -9.72 10.53
N SER A 196 -8.14 -8.76 10.80
CA SER A 196 -8.39 -8.31 12.17
C SER A 196 -9.35 -9.23 12.93
N GLY A 197 -10.00 -10.16 12.22
CA GLY A 197 -11.09 -11.00 12.74
C GLY A 197 -12.46 -10.31 12.74
N TYR A 198 -12.55 -9.07 12.24
CA TYR A 198 -13.79 -8.29 12.23
C TYR A 198 -14.04 -7.54 10.93
N THR A 199 -15.31 -7.24 10.70
CA THR A 199 -15.76 -6.42 9.58
C THR A 199 -15.38 -4.97 9.78
N ASP A 200 -14.72 -4.37 8.79
CA ASP A 200 -14.44 -2.94 8.74
C ASP A 200 -15.28 -2.27 7.65
N PHE A 201 -15.58 -0.98 7.83
CA PHE A 201 -16.31 -0.17 6.84
C PHE A 201 -15.51 1.07 6.49
N SER A 202 -15.42 1.41 5.21
CA SER A 202 -14.72 2.60 4.76
C SER A 202 -15.59 3.47 3.88
N ILE A 203 -15.40 4.78 3.98
CA ILE A 203 -15.89 5.75 3.01
C ILE A 203 -14.71 6.63 2.58
N SER A 204 -14.59 6.91 1.28
CA SER A 204 -13.55 7.79 0.78
C SER A 204 -14.00 8.61 -0.42
N TYR A 205 -13.43 9.81 -0.51
CA TYR A 205 -13.58 10.72 -1.63
C TYR A 205 -12.22 10.94 -2.27
N PHE A 206 -12.16 10.82 -3.58
CA PHE A 206 -10.95 11.02 -4.38
C PHE A 206 -11.24 12.02 -5.48
N LYS A 207 -10.29 12.91 -5.76
CA LYS A 207 -10.44 13.94 -6.79
C LYS A 207 -9.15 14.13 -7.57
N ARG A 208 -9.28 14.18 -8.89
CA ARG A 208 -8.20 14.63 -9.78
C ARG A 208 -8.33 16.14 -9.96
N ILE A 209 -7.22 16.85 -9.82
CA ILE A 209 -7.20 18.29 -10.04
C ILE A 209 -7.13 18.55 -11.54
N LYS A 210 -8.18 19.17 -12.06
CA LYS A 210 -8.19 19.68 -13.42
C LYS A 210 -7.28 20.90 -13.48
N ASN A 211 -6.21 20.80 -14.25
CA ASN A 211 -5.25 21.88 -14.41
C ASN A 211 -5.37 22.40 -15.83
N ASP A 212 -6.12 23.48 -16.01
CA ASP A 212 -6.30 24.15 -17.30
C ASP A 212 -5.12 25.09 -17.63
N LEU A 213 -4.22 25.35 -16.66
CA LEU A 213 -3.08 26.27 -16.76
C LEU A 213 -1.71 25.58 -16.94
N LEU A 214 -1.61 24.28 -16.69
CA LEU A 214 -0.37 23.49 -16.77
C LEU A 214 -0.44 22.54 -17.98
N SER A 215 0.71 22.19 -18.55
CA SER A 215 0.82 21.21 -19.65
C SER A 215 0.04 19.92 -19.34
N SER A 216 -0.60 19.34 -20.35
CA SER A 216 -1.43 18.12 -20.27
C SER A 216 -0.71 16.88 -19.71
N ASN A 217 0.61 16.97 -19.53
CA ASN A 217 1.48 15.91 -19.03
C ASN A 217 1.44 15.73 -17.50
N TYR A 218 0.98 16.72 -16.74
CA TYR A 218 0.89 16.62 -15.28
C TYR A 218 -0.54 16.43 -14.80
N ARG A 219 -0.75 15.53 -13.84
CA ARG A 219 -2.01 15.42 -13.08
C ARG A 219 -1.73 15.32 -11.60
N PHE A 220 -2.33 16.23 -10.85
CA PHE A 220 -2.37 16.15 -9.41
C PHE A 220 -3.67 15.47 -8.97
N PHE A 221 -3.62 14.81 -7.83
CA PHE A 221 -4.80 14.24 -7.20
C PHE A 221 -4.67 14.31 -5.68
N TRP A 222 -5.82 14.25 -5.03
CA TRP A 222 -5.92 14.11 -3.60
C TRP A 222 -7.13 13.26 -3.23
N GLY A 223 -7.15 12.75 -2.01
CA GLY A 223 -8.27 12.03 -1.47
C GLY A 223 -8.27 12.03 0.04
N LEU A 224 -9.44 11.84 0.61
CA LEU A 224 -9.67 11.73 2.04
C LEU A 224 -10.61 10.56 2.30
N GLY A 225 -10.40 9.88 3.42
CA GLY A 225 -11.23 8.74 3.79
C GLY A 225 -11.37 8.59 5.29
N LEU A 226 -12.38 7.82 5.67
CA LEU A 226 -12.63 7.40 7.03
C LEU A 226 -12.83 5.88 7.03
N LEU A 227 -12.10 5.20 7.90
CA LEU A 227 -12.23 3.78 8.16
C LEU A 227 -12.80 3.57 9.56
N LYS A 228 -13.90 2.82 9.66
CA LYS A 228 -14.46 2.34 10.91
C LYS A 228 -14.01 0.90 11.14
N THR A 229 -13.23 0.66 12.18
CA THR A 229 -12.71 -0.68 12.50
C THR A 229 -13.71 -1.49 13.34
N GLY A 230 -13.88 -2.76 13.01
CA GLY A 230 -14.66 -3.71 13.80
C GLY A 230 -14.03 -3.97 15.17
N GLN A 231 -14.80 -4.39 16.18
CA GLN A 231 -14.33 -4.56 17.56
C GLN A 231 -13.33 -5.73 17.69
N SER A 232 -12.04 -5.50 17.95
CA SER A 232 -11.05 -6.56 18.11
C SER A 232 -10.90 -6.97 19.57
N LYS A 233 -11.07 -8.26 19.87
CA LYS A 233 -10.75 -8.80 21.20
C LYS A 233 -9.24 -8.91 21.45
N MET A 234 -8.45 -9.06 20.38
CA MET A 234 -7.00 -9.21 20.45
C MET A 234 -6.30 -7.87 20.65
N PHE A 235 -6.82 -6.81 20.02
CA PHE A 235 -6.24 -5.46 20.06
C PHE A 235 -7.16 -4.50 20.84
N GLY A 236 -7.15 -4.64 22.16
CA GLY A 236 -8.02 -3.87 23.06
C GLY A 236 -7.79 -2.36 23.04
N ASN A 237 -6.60 -1.90 22.63
CA ASN A 237 -6.23 -0.49 22.54
C ASN A 237 -6.46 0.11 21.14
N LYS A 238 -7.12 -0.59 20.20
CA LYS A 238 -7.37 -0.05 18.86
C LYS A 238 -8.24 1.21 18.88
N ILE A 239 -8.11 2.01 17.84
CA ILE A 239 -8.96 3.16 17.56
C ILE A 239 -10.08 2.75 16.60
N ASN A 240 -11.30 3.24 16.87
CA ASN A 240 -12.49 2.86 16.10
C ASN A 240 -12.63 3.59 14.77
N TYR A 241 -12.08 4.80 14.66
CA TYR A 241 -12.20 5.65 13.48
C TYR A 241 -10.81 6.14 13.06
N ILE A 242 -10.41 5.77 11.85
CA ILE A 242 -9.11 6.09 11.30
C ILE A 242 -9.29 7.05 10.13
N GLY A 243 -8.68 8.22 10.22
CA GLY A 243 -8.61 9.17 9.13
C GLY A 243 -7.57 8.73 8.11
N LEU A 244 -7.90 8.83 6.83
CA LEU A 244 -7.05 8.45 5.70
C LEU A 244 -6.88 9.64 4.77
N GLY A 245 -5.70 9.77 4.15
CA GLY A 245 -5.40 10.81 3.19
C GLY A 245 -4.47 10.31 2.10
N ILE A 246 -4.61 10.88 0.91
CA ILE A 246 -3.69 10.68 -0.20
C ILE A 246 -3.45 12.00 -0.92
N PHE A 247 -2.22 12.21 -1.35
CA PHE A 247 -1.86 13.26 -2.29
C PHE A 247 -0.86 12.71 -3.29
N GLY A 248 -0.96 13.11 -4.56
CA GLY A 248 0.04 12.68 -5.52
C GLY A 248 0.03 13.44 -6.83
N LEU A 249 1.06 13.12 -7.60
CA LEU A 249 1.38 13.69 -8.90
C LEU A 249 1.70 12.55 -9.86
N ASN A 250 1.13 12.62 -11.04
CA ASN A 250 1.56 11.83 -12.17
C ASN A 250 2.15 12.74 -13.25
N TYR A 251 3.27 12.32 -13.81
CA TYR A 251 3.96 13.00 -14.89
C TYR A 251 4.11 12.04 -16.07
N ARG A 252 3.44 12.36 -17.18
CA ARG A 252 3.55 11.63 -18.44
C ARG A 252 4.84 12.01 -19.14
N VAL A 253 5.74 11.05 -19.29
CA VAL A 253 7.02 11.20 -20.01
C VAL A 253 6.80 10.91 -21.49
N PHE A 254 6.11 9.80 -21.78
CA PHE A 254 5.70 9.37 -23.12
C PHE A 254 4.23 8.95 -23.09
N GLU A 255 3.62 8.73 -24.24
CA GLU A 255 2.20 8.29 -24.32
C GLU A 255 1.93 7.00 -23.56
N ASN A 256 2.94 6.12 -23.45
CA ASN A 256 2.89 4.84 -22.79
C ASN A 256 3.67 4.76 -21.46
N LEU A 257 4.26 5.87 -20.99
CA LEU A 257 5.09 5.90 -19.78
C LEU A 257 4.71 7.06 -18.86
N VAL A 258 4.31 6.73 -17.63
CA VAL A 258 3.92 7.69 -16.59
C VAL A 258 4.75 7.47 -15.34
N LEU A 259 5.40 8.54 -14.87
CA LEU A 259 6.03 8.59 -13.55
C LEU A 259 4.99 8.99 -12.51
N LYS A 260 5.03 8.37 -11.35
CA LYS A 260 4.10 8.58 -10.24
C LYS A 260 4.86 8.95 -8.97
N ALA A 261 4.37 9.95 -8.26
CA ALA A 261 4.77 10.29 -6.91
C ALA A 261 3.52 10.44 -6.04
N GLN A 262 3.55 9.86 -4.84
CA GLN A 262 2.38 9.79 -3.97
C GLN A 262 2.80 9.81 -2.50
N MET A 263 1.92 10.35 -1.67
CA MET A 263 1.98 10.23 -0.21
C MET A 263 0.68 9.62 0.28
N ASP A 264 0.78 8.59 1.12
CA ASP A 264 -0.33 7.97 1.83
C ASP A 264 -0.24 8.33 3.30
N ILE A 265 -1.36 8.76 3.87
CA ILE A 265 -1.44 9.28 5.22
C ILE A 265 -2.54 8.52 5.96
N HIS A 266 -2.27 8.12 7.20
CA HIS A 266 -3.33 7.66 8.08
C HIS A 266 -3.10 8.13 9.52
N SER A 267 -4.20 8.35 10.24
CA SER A 267 -4.14 8.55 11.69
C SER A 267 -3.74 7.26 12.42
N PRO A 268 -3.41 7.31 13.73
CA PRO A 268 -3.07 6.12 14.51
C PRO A 268 -4.16 5.06 14.46
N PHE A 269 -3.77 3.78 14.38
CA PHE A 269 -4.67 2.61 14.50
C PHE A 269 -4.85 2.14 15.94
N TYR A 270 -3.93 2.52 16.82
CA TYR A 270 -3.88 2.12 18.21
C TYR A 270 -3.68 3.34 19.09
N ASN A 271 -4.28 3.32 20.28
CA ASN A 271 -3.89 4.18 21.37
C ASN A 271 -2.65 3.56 22.03
N SER A 272 -1.49 4.12 21.72
CA SER A 272 -0.20 3.53 22.01
C SER A 272 0.85 4.61 22.27
N VAL A 273 1.83 4.30 23.12
CA VAL A 273 2.99 5.18 23.36
C VAL A 273 4.07 4.99 22.30
N LEU A 274 4.05 3.85 21.61
CA LEU A 274 4.99 3.47 20.56
C LEU A 274 4.88 4.41 19.36
N ASN A 275 6.02 4.76 18.77
CA ASN A 275 6.03 5.60 17.58
C ASN A 275 5.48 4.85 16.36
N GLU A 276 5.66 3.55 16.34
CA GLU A 276 5.26 2.60 15.30
C GLU A 276 3.75 2.62 15.02
N PHE A 277 2.95 3.03 16.01
CA PHE A 277 1.48 3.09 15.91
C PHE A 277 0.91 4.51 15.80
N LYS A 278 1.76 5.54 15.72
CA LYS A 278 1.34 6.93 15.53
C LYS A 278 0.87 7.19 14.10
N THR A 279 0.54 8.45 13.81
CA THR A 279 0.22 8.92 12.46
C THR A 279 1.34 8.54 11.51
N SER A 280 0.99 7.90 10.40
CA SER A 280 1.94 7.51 9.37
C SER A 280 1.84 8.41 8.15
N ILE A 281 2.99 8.69 7.56
CA ILE A 281 3.09 9.24 6.21
C ILE A 281 4.07 8.35 5.45
N GLN A 282 3.58 7.68 4.43
CA GLN A 282 4.38 6.87 3.53
C GLN A 282 4.58 7.60 2.20
N GLY A 283 5.82 7.67 1.74
CA GLY A 283 6.21 8.28 0.47
C GLY A 283 6.41 7.20 -0.57
N ASN A 284 5.78 7.37 -1.74
CA ASN A 284 5.71 6.37 -2.79
C ASN A 284 6.17 6.97 -4.12
N LEU A 285 7.03 6.25 -4.84
CA LEU A 285 7.38 6.53 -6.22
C LEU A 285 7.11 5.32 -7.08
N GLY A 286 6.69 5.56 -8.31
CA GLY A 286 6.49 4.47 -9.24
C GLY A 286 6.57 4.91 -10.68
N LEU A 287 6.60 3.91 -11.55
CA LEU A 287 6.47 4.04 -12.99
C LEU A 287 5.31 3.16 -13.43
N LEU A 288 4.62 3.60 -14.46
CA LEU A 288 3.61 2.82 -15.14
C LEU A 288 3.94 2.78 -16.61
N TYR A 289 4.03 1.56 -17.14
CA TYR A 289 4.29 1.29 -18.55
C TYR A 289 3.09 0.57 -19.15
N ARG A 290 2.56 1.15 -20.22
CA ARG A 290 1.48 0.59 -21.01
C ARG A 290 2.04 -0.08 -22.25
N PHE A 291 1.82 -1.38 -22.39
CA PHE A 291 2.33 -2.12 -23.54
C PHE A 291 1.23 -2.54 -24.53
N SER A 292 -0.05 -2.36 -24.19
CA SER A 292 -1.18 -2.41 -25.13
C SER A 292 -2.28 -1.44 -24.68
N ASP A 293 -3.29 -1.22 -25.52
CA ASP A 293 -4.39 -0.28 -25.19
C ASP A 293 -5.15 -0.65 -23.90
N ASN A 294 -5.16 -1.95 -23.58
CA ASN A 294 -5.91 -2.51 -22.46
C ASN A 294 -5.06 -3.18 -21.37
N LYS A 295 -3.72 -3.15 -21.47
CA LYS A 295 -2.82 -3.74 -20.46
C LYS A 295 -1.72 -2.80 -20.05
N ASP A 296 -1.46 -2.77 -18.75
CA ASP A 296 -0.40 -1.98 -18.15
C ASP A 296 0.27 -2.72 -17.00
N ILE A 297 1.51 -2.33 -16.73
CA ILE A 297 2.29 -2.76 -15.59
C ILE A 297 2.84 -1.54 -14.87
N ALA A 298 2.75 -1.53 -13.54
CA ALA A 298 3.37 -0.53 -12.70
C ALA A 298 4.38 -1.18 -11.76
N LEU A 299 5.50 -0.48 -11.56
CA LEU A 299 6.52 -0.83 -10.57
C LEU A 299 6.64 0.36 -9.61
N SER A 300 6.56 0.09 -8.32
CA SER A 300 6.62 1.15 -7.31
C SER A 300 7.44 0.75 -6.09
N ILE A 301 8.03 1.75 -5.45
CA ILE A 301 8.72 1.65 -4.17
C ILE A 301 8.09 2.61 -3.16
N GLY A 302 7.87 2.12 -1.94
CA GLY A 302 7.40 2.91 -0.81
C GLY A 302 8.42 2.90 0.33
N GLU A 303 8.55 4.03 1.00
CA GLU A 303 9.41 4.23 2.19
C GLU A 303 8.61 5.06 3.21
N ASP A 304 8.87 4.87 4.50
CA ASP A 304 8.31 5.71 5.54
C ASP A 304 8.93 7.13 5.51
N LEU A 305 8.08 8.17 5.50
CA LEU A 305 8.55 9.56 5.64
C LEU A 305 8.58 9.98 7.10
N ILE A 306 7.70 9.41 7.93
CA ILE A 306 7.80 9.44 9.39
C ILE A 306 8.39 8.11 9.84
N VAL A 307 9.62 8.17 10.32
CA VAL A 307 10.43 7.01 10.71
C VAL A 307 9.66 6.06 11.64
N ARG A 308 9.69 4.76 11.32
CA ARG A 308 9.07 3.60 11.99
C ARG A 308 7.56 3.46 11.89
N THR A 309 6.85 4.34 11.19
CA THR A 309 5.37 4.28 11.09
C THR A 309 4.85 3.44 9.93
N ALA A 310 5.72 2.98 9.04
CA ALA A 310 5.43 2.08 7.91
C ALA A 310 6.65 1.15 7.70
N PRO A 311 6.59 0.15 6.79
CA PRO A 311 7.75 -0.68 6.49
C PRO A 311 8.90 0.15 5.94
N ASP A 312 10.13 -0.28 6.24
CA ASP A 312 11.35 0.44 5.85
C ASP A 312 11.44 0.56 4.31
N VAL A 313 11.11 -0.52 3.61
CA VAL A 313 10.96 -0.54 2.15
C VAL A 313 9.78 -1.43 1.77
N THR A 314 8.95 -0.96 0.84
CA THR A 314 7.92 -1.76 0.17
C THR A 314 8.14 -1.73 -1.34
N LEU A 315 8.23 -2.91 -1.96
CA LEU A 315 8.25 -3.07 -3.41
C LEU A 315 6.86 -3.51 -3.89
N ASN A 316 6.39 -2.93 -4.99
CA ASN A 316 5.07 -3.19 -5.54
C ASN A 316 5.14 -3.40 -7.06
N VAL A 317 4.43 -4.41 -7.54
CA VAL A 317 4.16 -4.68 -8.95
C VAL A 317 2.65 -4.78 -9.13
N ASP A 318 2.08 -3.95 -10.01
CA ASP A 318 0.65 -3.96 -10.35
C ASP A 318 0.51 -4.25 -11.83
N PHE A 319 -0.12 -5.36 -12.18
CA PHE A 319 -0.52 -5.66 -13.54
C PHE A 319 -2.03 -5.45 -13.68
N GLN A 320 -2.45 -4.70 -14.70
CA GLN A 320 -3.87 -4.52 -15.01
C GLN A 320 -4.20 -4.96 -16.42
N TRP A 321 -5.35 -5.61 -16.56
CA TRP A 321 -6.00 -5.91 -17.82
C TRP A 321 -7.44 -5.36 -17.80
N ASN A 322 -7.72 -4.40 -18.67
CA ASN A 322 -9.04 -3.79 -18.84
C ASN A 322 -9.79 -4.46 -20.01
N TYR A 323 -11.11 -4.53 -19.95
CA TYR A 323 -11.94 -5.14 -20.99
C TYR A 323 -13.32 -4.50 -21.11
#